data_AF-A0A353XX12-F1
#
_entry.id   AF-A0A353XX12-F1
#
_cell.length_a   1.000
_cell.length_b   1.000
_cell.length_c   1.000
_cell.angle_alpha   90.00
_cell.angle_beta   90.00
_cell.angle_gamma   90.00
#
_symmetry.space_group_name_H-M   'P 1'
#
loop_
_entity.id
_entity.type
_entity.pdbx_description
1 polymer ?
#
loop_
_entity_poly.entity_id
_entity_poly.type
_entity_poly.pdbx_seq_one_letter_code
_entity_poly.pdbx_strand_id
1 'polypeptide(L)'
;MSLVKKLCAAFCISCLLITAASAKTYWHFTFKAFNDPNDNSAVEWAWVTMVEMSKERAFTAEAATIQRHGGRLQGTIFAFVRGAAWRSDHSYTKKTRCKGRPAEKEIFWHASDSESVFAGGQINTDGSFQFSFTTRPILKANGTWFDPKGRGHAFVGPVSVDGEPAEEMKGGFTLYGVNYRDALEHHRRCGKAWAKQYKSDFSHFQHSRIRETLDPGENGFFGQEFWGPRDSKTIVYDVRRSSSSRHPHWKRQEM
;
A
#
# COMPACT_ATOMS: atom_id res chain seq x y z
N MET A 1 55.17 -31.76 12.30
CA MET A 1 53.81 -31.62 11.75
C MET A 1 53.67 -30.23 11.13
N SER A 2 53.55 -30.20 9.80
CA SER A 2 53.79 -29.03 8.94
C SER A 2 52.86 -27.83 9.21
N LEU A 3 53.45 -26.62 9.18
CA LEU A 3 52.82 -25.30 9.24
C LEU A 3 51.64 -25.18 8.25
N VAL A 4 51.69 -25.92 7.14
CA VAL A 4 50.66 -25.99 6.10
C VAL A 4 49.32 -26.54 6.62
N LYS A 5 49.33 -27.49 7.57
CA LYS A 5 48.09 -28.04 8.15
C LYS A 5 47.38 -27.03 9.06
N LYS A 6 48.12 -26.13 9.71
CA LYS A 6 47.55 -25.07 10.56
C LYS A 6 46.95 -23.93 9.72
N LEU A 7 47.55 -23.61 8.58
CA LEU A 7 47.03 -22.62 7.62
C LEU A 7 45.73 -23.07 6.94
N CYS A 8 45.60 -24.34 6.54
CA CYS A 8 44.34 -24.85 5.97
C CYS A 8 43.19 -24.87 6.99
N ALA A 9 43.45 -25.20 8.26
CA ALA A 9 42.43 -25.19 9.31
C ALA A 9 41.90 -23.77 9.60
N ALA A 10 42.80 -22.77 9.63
CA ALA A 10 42.42 -21.36 9.81
C ALA A 10 41.63 -20.79 8.62
N PHE A 11 41.95 -21.20 7.38
CA PHE A 11 41.22 -20.80 6.18
C PHE A 11 39.82 -21.44 6.12
N CYS A 12 39.68 -22.72 6.51
CA CYS A 12 38.37 -23.38 6.60
C CYS A 12 37.46 -22.77 7.68
N ILE A 13 38.02 -22.35 8.82
CA ILE A 13 37.25 -21.67 9.88
C ILE A 13 36.84 -20.25 9.44
N SER A 14 37.69 -19.56 8.66
CA SER A 14 37.38 -18.26 8.08
C SER A 14 36.33 -18.34 6.96
N CYS A 15 36.29 -19.45 6.20
CA CYS A 15 35.24 -19.72 5.21
C CYS A 15 33.93 -20.25 5.83
N LEU A 16 33.95 -20.81 7.05
CA LEU A 16 32.73 -21.21 7.78
C LEU A 16 32.08 -20.05 8.55
N LEU A 17 32.78 -18.92 8.69
CA LEU A 17 32.23 -17.63 9.08
C LEU A 17 31.74 -16.81 7.86
N ILE A 18 31.33 -17.49 6.78
CA ILE A 18 30.26 -16.93 5.95
C ILE A 18 29.08 -16.79 6.89
N THR A 19 28.93 -15.58 7.42
CA THR A 19 27.71 -15.10 8.06
C THR A 19 26.56 -15.76 7.35
N ALA A 20 25.79 -16.59 8.05
CA ALA A 20 24.46 -16.98 7.60
C ALA A 20 23.67 -15.67 7.53
N ALA A 21 23.85 -14.93 6.43
CA ALA A 21 23.02 -13.82 6.07
C ALA A 21 21.68 -14.48 5.81
N SER A 22 20.85 -14.50 6.86
CA SER A 22 19.47 -14.94 6.77
C SER A 22 18.89 -14.28 5.53
N ALA A 23 18.56 -15.09 4.54
CA ALA A 23 18.05 -14.61 3.27
C ALA A 23 16.80 -13.78 3.59
N LYS A 24 16.78 -12.52 3.13
CA LYS A 24 15.64 -11.64 3.38
C LYS A 24 14.41 -12.20 2.67
N THR A 25 13.32 -12.36 3.40
CA THR A 25 12.01 -12.68 2.83
C THR A 25 11.26 -11.39 2.50
N TYR A 26 10.92 -11.21 1.23
CA TYR A 26 10.11 -10.11 0.74
C TYR A 26 8.68 -10.56 0.52
N TRP A 27 7.75 -9.64 0.76
CA TRP A 27 6.33 -9.79 0.54
C TRP A 27 5.89 -8.77 -0.50
N HIS A 28 5.21 -9.23 -1.53
CA HIS A 28 4.71 -8.44 -2.64
C HIS A 28 3.19 -8.50 -2.60
N PHE A 29 2.54 -7.35 -2.51
CA PHE A 29 1.09 -7.23 -2.47
C PHE A 29 0.64 -6.47 -3.71
N THR A 30 -0.12 -7.13 -4.56
CA THR A 30 -0.80 -6.53 -5.72
C THR A 30 -2.28 -6.41 -5.38
N PHE A 31 -2.87 -5.25 -5.62
CA PHE A 31 -4.29 -5.00 -5.42
C PHE A 31 -4.90 -4.47 -6.71
N LYS A 32 -6.14 -4.87 -6.97
CA LYS A 32 -7.01 -4.27 -7.98
C LYS A 32 -8.38 -3.99 -7.36
N ALA A 33 -8.78 -2.72 -7.32
CA ALA A 33 -10.12 -2.32 -6.93
C ALA A 33 -10.98 -2.07 -8.18
N PHE A 34 -12.24 -2.50 -8.13
CA PHE A 34 -13.26 -2.18 -9.12
C PHE A 34 -14.13 -1.05 -8.56
N ASN A 35 -13.98 0.15 -9.11
CA ASN A 35 -14.52 1.37 -8.54
C ASN A 35 -16.00 1.58 -8.87
N ASP A 36 -16.43 1.01 -10.00
CA ASP A 36 -17.82 0.97 -10.44
C ASP A 36 -18.24 -0.49 -10.66
N PRO A 37 -19.25 -1.00 -9.93
CA PRO A 37 -19.73 -2.37 -10.11
C PRO A 37 -20.29 -2.65 -11.51
N ASN A 38 -20.63 -1.61 -12.28
CA ASN A 38 -21.20 -1.75 -13.62
C ASN A 38 -20.16 -1.49 -14.73
N ASP A 39 -18.94 -1.08 -14.37
CA ASP A 39 -17.89 -0.77 -15.34
C ASP A 39 -16.54 -1.30 -14.87
N ASN A 40 -16.15 -2.44 -15.45
CA ASN A 40 -14.88 -3.10 -15.15
C ASN A 40 -13.64 -2.35 -15.67
N SER A 41 -13.82 -1.25 -16.43
CA SER A 41 -12.73 -0.37 -16.84
C SER A 41 -12.39 0.67 -15.77
N ALA A 42 -13.32 0.97 -14.85
CA ALA A 42 -13.13 1.87 -13.73
C ALA A 42 -12.37 1.15 -12.59
N VAL A 43 -11.04 1.21 -12.61
CA VAL A 43 -10.22 0.42 -11.69
C VAL A 43 -9.07 1.21 -11.06
N GLU A 44 -8.71 0.81 -9.85
CA GLU A 44 -7.44 1.19 -9.21
C GLU A 44 -6.53 -0.02 -9.08
N TRP A 45 -5.23 0.22 -9.18
CA TRP A 45 -4.19 -0.74 -8.91
C TRP A 45 -3.23 -0.21 -7.85
N ALA A 46 -2.76 -1.09 -6.97
CA ALA A 46 -1.67 -0.78 -6.05
C ALA A 46 -0.69 -1.96 -5.97
N TRP A 47 0.59 -1.64 -5.87
CA TRP A 47 1.68 -2.60 -5.70
C TRP A 47 2.51 -2.18 -4.51
N VAL A 48 2.76 -3.09 -3.57
CA VAL A 48 3.54 -2.81 -2.37
C VAL A 48 4.54 -3.93 -2.14
N THR A 49 5.80 -3.57 -1.94
CA THR A 49 6.83 -4.51 -1.49
C THR A 49 7.26 -4.18 -0.07
N MET A 50 7.31 -5.21 0.75
CA MET A 50 7.79 -5.17 2.12
C MET A 50 8.83 -6.26 2.35
N VAL A 51 9.59 -6.14 3.43
CA VAL A 51 10.56 -7.14 3.85
C VAL A 51 10.30 -7.51 5.30
N GLU A 52 10.44 -8.79 5.63
CA GLU A 52 10.38 -9.25 7.01
C GLU A 52 11.52 -8.65 7.83
N MET A 53 11.18 -8.11 9.00
CA MET A 53 12.13 -7.65 9.99
C MET A 53 11.71 -8.16 11.35
N SER A 54 12.65 -8.72 12.14
CA SER A 54 12.36 -9.10 13.51
C SER A 54 11.97 -7.86 14.33
N LYS A 55 11.00 -8.01 15.25
CA LYS A 55 10.61 -6.91 16.15
C LYS A 55 11.80 -6.43 16.99
N GLU A 56 12.69 -7.34 17.37
CA GLU A 56 13.97 -7.02 18.03
C GLU A 56 14.79 -5.98 17.26
N ARG A 57 14.87 -6.11 15.93
CA ARG A 57 15.60 -5.15 15.08
C ARG A 57 14.81 -3.87 14.82
N ALA A 58 13.49 -3.95 14.75
CA ALA A 58 12.62 -2.80 14.47
C ALA A 58 12.44 -1.86 15.68
N PHE A 59 12.47 -2.41 16.89
CA PHE A 59 12.19 -1.76 18.17
C PHE A 59 13.37 -2.00 19.12
N THR A 60 14.53 -1.45 18.78
CA THR A 60 15.81 -1.75 19.46
C THR A 60 15.81 -1.32 20.93
N ALA A 61 15.16 -0.19 21.26
CA ALA A 61 15.07 0.32 22.63
C ALA A 61 14.19 -0.58 23.51
N GLU A 62 13.05 -1.01 22.99
CA GLU A 62 12.13 -1.92 23.64
C GLU A 62 12.76 -3.31 23.80
N ALA A 63 13.46 -3.79 22.76
CA ALA A 63 14.19 -5.05 22.81
C ALA A 63 15.27 -5.04 23.91
N ALA A 64 16.09 -3.98 23.98
CA ALA A 64 17.10 -3.83 25.02
C ALA A 64 16.50 -3.74 26.44
N THR A 65 15.30 -3.17 26.56
CA THR A 65 14.57 -3.12 27.83
C THR A 65 14.06 -4.50 28.23
N ILE A 66 13.40 -5.22 27.33
CA ILE A 66 12.89 -6.57 27.58
C ILE A 66 14.03 -7.54 27.90
N GLN A 67 15.16 -7.44 27.20
CA GLN A 67 16.33 -8.27 27.43
C GLN A 67 16.92 -8.07 28.84
N ARG A 68 16.95 -6.83 29.35
CA ARG A 68 17.39 -6.53 30.72
C ARG A 68 16.53 -7.19 31.79
N HIS A 69 15.27 -7.53 31.47
CA HIS A 69 14.36 -8.25 32.34
C HIS A 69 14.29 -9.76 32.03
N GLY A 70 15.27 -10.31 31.30
CA GLY A 70 15.35 -11.74 30.99
C GLY A 70 14.40 -12.22 29.89
N GLY A 71 13.70 -11.31 29.21
CA GLY A 71 12.80 -11.63 28.10
C GLY A 71 13.43 -11.51 26.72
N ARG A 72 12.62 -11.74 25.69
CA ARG A 72 12.98 -11.46 24.29
C ARG A 72 11.79 -10.88 23.54
N LEU A 73 12.02 -9.83 22.73
CA LEU A 73 11.00 -9.28 21.85
C LEU A 73 10.82 -10.17 20.61
N GLN A 74 9.77 -10.99 20.62
CA GLN A 74 9.46 -11.94 19.55
C GLN A 74 8.54 -11.36 18.47
N GLY A 75 8.56 -11.97 17.29
CA GLY A 75 7.67 -11.68 16.17
C GLY A 75 8.35 -10.92 15.03
N THR A 76 7.62 -10.79 13.93
CA THR A 76 8.09 -10.19 12.68
C THR A 76 7.17 -9.04 12.29
N ILE A 77 7.74 -7.89 11.96
CA ILE A 77 7.05 -6.74 11.40
C ILE A 77 7.44 -6.59 9.93
N PHE A 78 6.52 -6.08 9.11
CA PHE A 78 6.84 -5.74 7.73
C PHE A 78 7.48 -4.35 7.65
N ALA A 79 8.70 -4.30 7.13
CA ALA A 79 9.38 -3.07 6.82
C ALA A 79 9.11 -2.69 5.35
N PHE A 80 8.62 -1.48 5.12
CA PHE A 80 8.24 -0.96 3.82
C PHE A 80 9.47 -0.74 2.92
N VAL A 81 9.45 -1.33 1.73
CA VAL A 81 10.48 -1.16 0.69
C VAL A 81 10.03 -0.07 -0.30
N ARG A 82 8.89 -0.28 -0.96
CA ARG A 82 8.33 0.61 -1.99
C ARG A 82 6.84 0.35 -2.17
N GLY A 83 6.13 1.35 -2.69
CA GLY A 83 4.71 1.25 -3.01
C GLY A 83 4.40 2.17 -4.18
N ALA A 84 3.52 1.72 -5.07
CA ALA A 84 3.01 2.52 -6.17
C ALA A 84 1.53 2.23 -6.38
N ALA A 85 0.84 3.17 -7.00
CA ALA A 85 -0.55 3.01 -7.37
C ALA A 85 -0.81 3.63 -8.74
N TRP A 86 -1.88 3.18 -9.38
CA TRP A 86 -2.42 3.75 -10.60
C TRP A 86 -3.96 3.68 -10.53
N ARG A 87 -4.64 4.62 -11.19
CA ARG A 87 -6.09 4.58 -11.39
C ARG A 87 -6.40 4.86 -12.85
N SER A 88 -7.48 4.25 -13.36
CA SER A 88 -8.01 4.57 -14.69
C SER A 88 -8.67 5.94 -14.71
N ASP A 89 -8.81 6.50 -15.91
CA ASP A 89 -9.79 7.55 -16.17
C ASP A 89 -11.19 6.93 -16.05
N HIS A 90 -12.16 7.70 -15.57
CA HIS A 90 -13.55 7.27 -15.55
C HIS A 90 -14.49 8.47 -15.55
N SER A 91 -15.66 8.30 -16.16
CA SER A 91 -16.77 9.24 -16.07
C SER A 91 -18.09 8.49 -16.01
N TYR A 92 -19.00 8.94 -15.16
CA TYR A 92 -20.35 8.41 -15.10
C TYR A 92 -21.37 9.47 -14.70
N THR A 93 -22.62 9.20 -15.05
CA THR A 93 -23.73 10.09 -14.79
C THR A 93 -24.71 9.50 -13.77
N LYS A 94 -25.10 10.30 -12.78
CA LYS A 94 -26.16 9.96 -11.82
C LYS A 94 -27.42 10.79 -12.11
N LYS A 95 -28.56 10.10 -12.27
CA LYS A 95 -29.88 10.74 -12.32
C LYS A 95 -30.13 11.51 -11.03
N THR A 96 -30.53 12.78 -11.17
CA THR A 96 -30.77 13.69 -10.04
C THR A 96 -31.89 14.67 -10.39
N ARG A 97 -32.05 15.73 -9.59
CA ARG A 97 -32.98 16.82 -9.87
C ARG A 97 -32.30 18.18 -9.74
N CYS A 98 -32.77 19.12 -10.55
CA CYS A 98 -32.36 20.52 -10.54
C CYS A 98 -33.59 21.41 -10.44
N LYS A 99 -33.74 22.16 -9.34
CA LYS A 99 -34.94 23.01 -9.11
C LYS A 99 -36.26 22.26 -9.39
N GLY A 100 -36.33 21.00 -8.96
CA GLY A 100 -37.50 20.12 -9.16
C GLY A 100 -37.59 19.39 -10.50
N ARG A 101 -36.78 19.75 -11.51
CA ARG A 101 -36.78 19.09 -12.83
C ARG A 101 -35.78 17.93 -12.89
N PRO A 102 -36.05 16.85 -13.65
CA PRO A 102 -35.04 15.82 -13.93
C PRO A 102 -33.75 16.45 -14.45
N ALA A 103 -32.62 16.00 -13.93
CA ALA A 103 -31.31 16.47 -14.34
C ALA A 103 -30.28 15.36 -14.14
N GLU A 104 -29.08 15.62 -14.61
CA GLU A 104 -27.96 14.70 -14.51
C GLU A 104 -26.81 15.35 -13.73
N LYS A 105 -26.12 14.53 -12.94
CA LYS A 105 -24.87 14.89 -12.30
C LYS A 105 -23.78 14.03 -12.94
N GLU A 106 -22.85 14.67 -13.60
CA GLU A 106 -21.63 14.04 -14.09
C GLU A 106 -20.61 13.98 -12.96
N ILE A 107 -19.90 12.86 -12.85
CA ILE A 107 -18.79 12.64 -11.93
C ILE A 107 -17.67 11.98 -12.73
N PHE A 108 -16.47 12.55 -12.70
CA PHE A 108 -15.33 12.01 -13.45
C PHE A 108 -14.01 12.27 -12.74
N TRP A 109 -12.97 11.54 -13.13
CA TRP A 109 -11.59 11.74 -12.70
C TRP A 109 -10.64 11.25 -13.78
N HIS A 110 -9.44 11.82 -13.81
CA HIS A 110 -8.44 11.41 -14.79
C HIS A 110 -7.56 10.27 -14.29
N ALA A 111 -7.06 9.50 -15.25
CA ALA A 111 -6.04 8.51 -14.96
C ALA A 111 -4.85 9.17 -14.25
N SER A 112 -4.37 8.54 -13.18
CA SER A 112 -3.24 9.06 -12.42
C SER A 112 -2.40 7.93 -11.86
N ASP A 113 -1.08 8.11 -11.87
CA ASP A 113 -0.14 7.28 -11.14
C ASP A 113 0.27 7.93 -9.80
N SER A 114 0.91 7.14 -8.94
CA SER A 114 1.49 7.62 -7.70
C SER A 114 2.59 6.69 -7.16
N GLU A 115 3.58 7.29 -6.50
CA GLU A 115 4.53 6.63 -5.59
C GLU A 115 4.26 7.00 -4.11
N SER A 116 3.25 7.85 -3.85
CA SER A 116 2.84 8.27 -2.50
C SER A 116 1.86 7.26 -1.91
N VAL A 117 2.37 6.03 -1.78
CA VAL A 117 1.69 4.87 -1.19
C VAL A 117 2.37 4.48 0.11
N PHE A 118 1.57 4.36 1.16
CA PHE A 118 2.01 4.09 2.52
C PHE A 118 1.24 2.89 3.06
N ALA A 119 1.97 1.90 3.52
CA ALA A 119 1.42 0.66 4.03
C ALA A 119 2.28 0.11 5.15
N GLY A 120 1.65 -0.69 6.00
CA GLY A 120 2.31 -1.37 7.10
C GLY A 120 1.61 -2.69 7.44
N GLY A 121 2.27 -3.50 8.26
CA GLY A 121 1.77 -4.82 8.60
C GLY A 121 2.75 -5.62 9.46
N GLN A 122 2.37 -6.84 9.79
CA GLN A 122 3.19 -7.75 10.60
C GLN A 122 2.81 -9.21 10.37
N ILE A 123 3.65 -10.13 10.80
CA ILE A 123 3.31 -11.55 10.96
C ILE A 123 2.99 -11.78 12.44
N ASN A 124 1.82 -12.34 12.70
CA ASN A 124 1.35 -12.65 14.05
C ASN A 124 1.94 -13.98 14.51
N THR A 125 1.82 -14.25 15.80
CA THR A 125 2.34 -15.48 16.43
C THR A 125 1.63 -16.74 15.94
N ASP A 126 0.39 -16.61 15.47
CA ASP A 126 -0.39 -17.71 14.87
C ASP A 126 0.00 -17.99 13.40
N GLY A 127 1.02 -17.29 12.87
CA GLY A 127 1.47 -17.42 11.48
C GLY A 127 0.67 -16.57 10.48
N SER A 128 -0.45 -15.97 10.88
CA SER A 128 -1.22 -15.08 10.01
C SER A 128 -0.47 -13.78 9.76
N PHE A 129 -0.49 -13.29 8.53
CA PHE A 129 0.01 -11.95 8.21
C PHE A 129 -1.11 -10.93 8.32
N GLN A 130 -0.75 -9.67 8.60
CA GLN A 130 -1.65 -8.53 8.54
C GLN A 130 -1.07 -7.46 7.61
N PHE A 131 -1.94 -6.86 6.80
CA PHE A 131 -1.60 -5.75 5.92
C PHE A 131 -2.66 -4.64 5.99
N SER A 132 -2.22 -3.39 5.93
CA SER A 132 -3.08 -2.21 5.80
C SER A 132 -2.37 -1.10 5.04
N PHE A 133 -3.13 -0.35 4.24
CA PHE A 133 -2.69 0.99 3.86
C PHE A 133 -2.80 1.90 5.09
N THR A 134 -1.88 2.85 5.27
CA THR A 134 -1.82 3.58 6.54
C THR A 134 -1.19 4.95 6.42
N THR A 135 -1.57 5.85 7.31
CA THR A 135 -0.89 7.15 7.52
C THR A 135 -0.20 7.22 8.88
N ARG A 136 -0.09 6.07 9.57
CA ARG A 136 0.68 5.93 10.80
C ARG A 136 2.18 5.82 10.48
N PRO A 137 3.07 5.98 11.47
CA PRO A 137 4.49 5.73 11.27
C PRO A 137 4.75 4.34 10.64
N ILE A 138 5.61 4.32 9.63
CA ILE A 138 5.99 3.10 8.90
C ILE A 138 7.47 2.81 9.13
N LEU A 139 7.78 1.54 9.39
CA LEU A 139 9.15 1.05 9.42
C LEU A 139 9.65 0.93 7.99
N LYS A 140 10.82 1.47 7.68
CA LYS A 140 11.46 1.35 6.36
C LYS A 140 12.44 0.18 6.36
N ALA A 141 12.73 -0.38 5.19
CA ALA A 141 13.62 -1.55 5.04
C ALA A 141 15.06 -1.36 5.59
N ASN A 142 15.51 -0.12 5.74
CA ASN A 142 16.78 0.25 6.36
C ASN A 142 16.73 0.26 7.91
N GLY A 143 15.56 0.05 8.52
CA GLY A 143 15.35 0.06 9.98
C GLY A 143 14.92 1.42 10.55
N THR A 144 14.81 2.47 9.74
CA THR A 144 14.35 3.78 10.22
C THR A 144 12.84 3.89 10.18
N TRP A 145 12.26 4.61 11.13
CA TRP A 145 10.83 4.95 11.13
C TRP A 145 10.59 6.22 10.33
N PHE A 146 9.53 6.21 9.53
CA PHE A 146 9.07 7.34 8.73
C PHE A 146 7.64 7.68 9.11
N ASP A 147 7.35 8.92 9.50
CA ASP A 147 5.99 9.41 9.71
C ASP A 147 5.46 10.08 8.42
N PRO A 148 4.45 9.49 7.75
CA PRO A 148 3.82 10.10 6.58
C PRO A 148 3.24 11.49 6.86
N LYS A 149 2.74 11.74 8.08
CA LYS A 149 2.11 13.03 8.43
C LYS A 149 3.13 14.11 8.76
N GLY A 150 4.36 13.74 9.11
CA GLY A 150 5.46 14.66 9.39
C GLY A 150 6.10 15.30 8.16
N ARG A 151 5.59 15.06 6.94
CA ARG A 151 6.09 15.65 5.70
C ARG A 151 5.13 16.67 5.10
N GLY A 152 5.68 17.64 4.38
CA GLY A 152 4.91 18.49 3.48
C GLY A 152 4.38 17.67 2.30
N HIS A 153 3.10 17.84 2.00
CA HIS A 153 2.43 17.25 0.84
C HIS A 153 1.87 18.38 -0.01
N ALA A 154 2.16 18.36 -1.31
CA ALA A 154 1.60 19.31 -2.26
C ALA A 154 0.41 18.66 -2.97
N PHE A 155 -0.75 19.28 -2.87
CA PHE A 155 -1.95 18.89 -3.60
C PHE A 155 -2.33 20.03 -4.54
N VAL A 156 -2.58 19.70 -5.80
CA VAL A 156 -3.01 20.68 -6.80
C VAL A 156 -4.54 20.68 -6.82
N GLY A 157 -5.13 21.86 -6.60
CA GLY A 157 -6.56 22.08 -6.74
C GLY A 157 -6.99 22.17 -8.21
N PRO A 158 -8.30 22.33 -8.48
CA PRO A 158 -8.78 22.51 -9.85
C PRO A 158 -8.13 23.72 -10.50
N VAL A 159 -7.65 23.56 -11.73
CA VAL A 159 -7.05 24.64 -12.53
C VAL A 159 -8.13 25.25 -13.40
N SER A 160 -8.26 26.57 -13.39
CA SER A 160 -9.18 27.28 -14.29
C SER A 160 -8.61 27.28 -15.72
N VAL A 161 -9.43 26.86 -16.68
CA VAL A 161 -9.10 26.87 -18.11
C VAL A 161 -10.04 27.85 -18.81
N ASP A 162 -9.50 28.72 -19.65
CA ASP A 162 -10.29 29.69 -20.41
C ASP A 162 -11.35 28.97 -21.27
N GLY A 163 -12.60 29.40 -21.14
CA GLY A 163 -13.75 28.81 -21.85
C GLY A 163 -14.50 27.71 -21.09
N GLU A 164 -13.94 27.21 -19.99
CA GLU A 164 -14.62 26.23 -19.11
C GLU A 164 -15.25 26.91 -17.89
N PRO A 165 -16.36 26.38 -17.34
CA PRO A 165 -16.88 26.84 -16.06
C PRO A 165 -15.82 26.68 -14.97
N ALA A 166 -15.55 27.76 -14.23
CA ALA A 166 -14.62 27.71 -13.11
C ALA A 166 -15.06 26.65 -12.08
N GLU A 167 -14.14 25.77 -11.73
CA GLU A 167 -14.37 24.71 -10.75
C GLU A 167 -14.02 25.18 -9.34
N GLU A 168 -15.00 25.15 -8.45
CA GLU A 168 -14.76 25.40 -7.02
C GLU A 168 -14.18 24.14 -6.35
N MET A 169 -13.15 24.29 -5.51
CA MET A 169 -12.73 23.19 -4.64
C MET A 169 -13.70 23.06 -3.45
N LYS A 170 -14.24 21.85 -3.23
CA LYS A 170 -15.09 21.55 -2.08
C LYS A 170 -14.40 20.62 -1.09
N GLY A 171 -14.22 21.12 0.13
CA GLY A 171 -13.51 20.41 1.20
C GLY A 171 -12.00 20.64 1.12
N GLY A 172 -11.28 20.05 2.06
CA GLY A 172 -9.81 20.09 2.11
C GLY A 172 -9.18 18.80 1.62
N PHE A 173 -7.86 18.82 1.52
CA PHE A 173 -7.06 17.62 1.27
C PHE A 173 -6.73 16.92 2.59
N THR A 174 -6.90 15.61 2.60
CA THR A 174 -6.54 14.70 3.68
C THR A 174 -5.50 13.72 3.16
N LEU A 175 -4.46 13.47 3.94
CA LEU A 175 -3.49 12.43 3.62
C LEU A 175 -4.16 11.05 3.77
N TYR A 176 -4.09 10.23 2.73
CA TYR A 176 -4.53 8.84 2.72
C TYR A 176 -3.35 7.88 2.62
N GLY A 177 -3.62 6.58 2.67
CA GLY A 177 -2.60 5.55 2.46
C GLY A 177 -2.18 5.45 1.00
N VAL A 178 -3.05 5.87 0.07
CA VAL A 178 -2.76 6.00 -1.36
C VAL A 178 -3.16 7.42 -1.78
N ASN A 179 -2.22 8.19 -2.35
CA ASN A 179 -2.44 9.58 -2.72
C ASN A 179 -2.03 9.80 -4.17
N TYR A 180 -2.99 10.01 -5.06
CA TYR A 180 -2.71 10.22 -6.49
C TYR A 180 -2.10 11.59 -6.78
N ARG A 181 -1.30 11.68 -7.85
CA ARG A 181 -0.72 12.95 -8.33
C ARG A 181 -1.82 13.92 -8.75
N ASP A 182 -2.75 13.45 -9.57
CA ASP A 182 -4.04 14.10 -9.71
C ASP A 182 -4.95 13.59 -8.58
N ALA A 183 -5.17 14.46 -7.61
CA ALA A 183 -5.94 14.14 -6.42
C ALA A 183 -7.43 14.47 -6.58
N LEU A 184 -7.90 14.85 -7.77
CA LEU A 184 -9.25 15.39 -7.95
C LEU A 184 -10.26 14.36 -8.45
N GLU A 185 -11.48 14.50 -7.94
CA GLU A 185 -12.74 13.98 -8.50
C GLU A 185 -13.60 15.19 -8.86
N HIS A 186 -13.98 15.29 -10.12
CA HIS A 186 -14.71 16.41 -10.67
C HIS A 186 -16.20 16.12 -10.68
N HIS A 187 -16.99 17.18 -10.57
CA HIS A 187 -18.44 17.09 -10.58
C HIS A 187 -19.06 18.25 -11.35
N ARG A 188 -20.00 17.93 -12.23
CA ARG A 188 -20.78 18.93 -12.98
C ARG A 188 -22.27 18.67 -12.78
N ARG A 189 -23.01 19.72 -12.42
CA ARG A 189 -24.46 19.66 -12.24
C ARG A 189 -25.09 21.03 -12.32
N CYS A 190 -26.16 21.19 -13.11
CA CYS A 190 -26.95 22.43 -13.20
C CYS A 190 -26.12 23.68 -13.54
N GLY A 191 -25.15 23.58 -14.46
CA GLY A 191 -24.25 24.69 -14.79
C GLY A 191 -23.28 25.08 -13.67
N LYS A 192 -23.15 24.26 -12.61
CA LYS A 192 -22.13 24.40 -11.57
C LYS A 192 -21.10 23.28 -11.71
N ALA A 193 -19.83 23.63 -11.55
CA ALA A 193 -18.73 22.69 -11.54
C ALA A 193 -17.95 22.80 -10.22
N TRP A 194 -17.54 21.66 -9.66
CA TRP A 194 -16.71 21.64 -8.45
C TRP A 194 -15.86 20.38 -8.40
N ALA A 195 -14.69 20.48 -7.78
CA ALA A 195 -13.82 19.36 -7.50
C ALA A 195 -13.87 18.98 -6.02
N LYS A 196 -13.56 17.72 -5.73
CA LYS A 196 -13.28 17.20 -4.39
C LYS A 196 -12.00 16.39 -4.45
N GLN A 197 -11.41 16.12 -3.29
CA GLN A 197 -10.36 15.11 -3.24
C GLN A 197 -10.93 13.73 -3.58
N TYR A 198 -10.34 13.07 -4.56
CA TYR A 198 -10.60 11.68 -4.88
C TYR A 198 -10.22 10.78 -3.70
N LYS A 199 -11.11 9.85 -3.36
CA LYS A 199 -10.89 8.89 -2.29
C LYS A 199 -10.66 7.53 -2.90
N SER A 200 -9.41 7.06 -2.81
CA SER A 200 -9.04 5.71 -3.26
C SER A 200 -9.88 4.65 -2.57
N ASP A 201 -10.30 3.64 -3.32
CA ASP A 201 -11.01 2.49 -2.76
C ASP A 201 -10.14 1.64 -1.84
N PHE A 202 -8.82 1.74 -1.96
CA PHE A 202 -7.88 1.16 -1.01
C PHE A 202 -7.92 1.81 0.38
N SER A 203 -8.62 2.95 0.54
CA SER A 203 -8.92 3.52 1.87
C SER A 203 -9.72 2.56 2.75
N HIS A 204 -10.46 1.61 2.15
CA HIS A 204 -11.08 0.50 2.87
C HIS A 204 -10.07 -0.23 3.77
N PHE A 205 -8.89 -0.53 3.23
CA PHE A 205 -7.83 -1.24 3.94
C PHE A 205 -7.02 -0.36 4.92
N GLN A 206 -7.46 0.89 5.17
CA GLN A 206 -7.00 1.66 6.32
C GLN A 206 -7.82 1.37 7.58
N HIS A 207 -9.04 0.85 7.41
CA HIS A 207 -9.99 0.55 8.47
C HIS A 207 -10.19 -0.96 8.64
N SER A 208 -10.44 -1.64 7.53
CA SER A 208 -10.34 -3.09 7.42
C SER A 208 -8.88 -3.46 7.17
N ARG A 209 -8.42 -4.61 7.63
CA ARG A 209 -7.05 -5.07 7.36
C ARG A 209 -7.16 -6.45 6.77
N ILE A 210 -6.29 -6.78 5.82
CA ILE A 210 -6.12 -8.16 5.42
C ILE A 210 -5.54 -8.89 6.63
N ARG A 211 -6.13 -10.02 7.00
CA ARG A 211 -5.57 -10.95 7.97
C ARG A 211 -5.78 -12.37 7.47
N GLU A 212 -4.71 -12.95 6.95
CA GLU A 212 -4.74 -14.24 6.28
C GLU A 212 -3.57 -15.10 6.70
N THR A 213 -3.68 -16.40 6.47
CA THR A 213 -2.63 -17.39 6.74
C THR A 213 -2.21 -18.03 5.42
N LEU A 214 -0.90 -18.19 5.22
CA LEU A 214 -0.37 -19.01 4.14
C LEU A 214 -0.18 -20.43 4.65
N ASP A 215 -0.63 -21.42 3.89
CA ASP A 215 -0.39 -22.81 4.28
C ASP A 215 1.12 -23.13 4.22
N PRO A 216 1.58 -24.13 5.01
CA PRO A 216 2.98 -24.55 4.98
C PRO A 216 3.43 -24.91 3.56
N GLY A 217 4.46 -24.21 3.06
CA GLY A 217 5.03 -24.42 1.72
C GLY A 217 4.45 -23.51 0.63
N GLU A 218 3.37 -22.78 0.90
CA GLU A 218 2.81 -21.83 -0.07
C GLU A 218 3.64 -20.55 -0.14
N ASN A 219 3.86 -20.03 -1.33
CA ASN A 219 4.56 -18.75 -1.52
C ASN A 219 3.63 -17.63 -1.98
N GLY A 220 2.31 -17.86 -2.00
CA GLY A 220 1.38 -16.81 -2.33
C GLY A 220 -0.05 -17.12 -1.95
N PHE A 221 -0.86 -16.06 -1.96
CA PHE A 221 -2.26 -16.08 -1.62
C PHE A 221 -3.01 -15.19 -2.60
N PHE A 222 -4.16 -15.65 -3.07
CA PHE A 222 -5.07 -14.84 -3.86
C PHE A 222 -6.38 -14.70 -3.09
N GLY A 223 -6.83 -13.46 -2.90
CA GLY A 223 -8.01 -13.15 -2.12
C GLY A 223 -8.87 -12.07 -2.75
N GLN A 224 -10.07 -11.92 -2.19
CA GLN A 224 -11.00 -10.87 -2.56
C GLN A 224 -11.77 -10.38 -1.34
N GLU A 225 -12.10 -9.09 -1.35
CA GLU A 225 -12.87 -8.42 -0.30
C GLU A 225 -13.98 -7.61 -0.95
N PHE A 226 -15.14 -7.61 -0.30
CA PHE A 226 -16.30 -6.85 -0.74
C PHE A 226 -16.64 -5.78 0.29
N TRP A 227 -17.03 -4.59 -0.18
CA TRP A 227 -17.42 -3.50 0.72
C TRP A 227 -18.35 -2.49 0.07
N GLY A 228 -18.80 -1.53 0.88
CA GLY A 228 -19.72 -0.48 0.47
C GLY A 228 -21.18 -0.91 0.61
N PRO A 229 -22.14 -0.04 0.24
CA PRO A 229 -23.56 -0.38 0.35
C PRO A 229 -23.88 -1.60 -0.51
N ARG A 230 -24.42 -2.66 0.13
CA ARG A 230 -24.76 -3.94 -0.52
C ARG A 230 -23.58 -4.56 -1.26
N ASP A 231 -22.37 -4.46 -0.72
CA ASP A 231 -21.18 -5.10 -1.27
C ASP A 231 -20.89 -4.72 -2.74
N SER A 232 -21.22 -3.46 -3.07
CA SER A 232 -21.13 -2.92 -4.43
C SER A 232 -19.71 -2.64 -4.90
N LYS A 233 -18.70 -2.80 -4.05
CA LYS A 233 -17.29 -2.64 -4.41
C LYS A 233 -16.52 -3.91 -4.12
N THR A 234 -15.64 -4.25 -5.04
CA THR A 234 -14.80 -5.45 -4.95
C THR A 234 -13.34 -5.06 -5.04
N ILE A 235 -12.51 -5.62 -4.17
CA ILE A 235 -11.05 -5.53 -4.27
C ILE A 235 -10.49 -6.94 -4.32
N VAL A 236 -9.74 -7.26 -5.38
CA VAL A 236 -8.98 -8.51 -5.48
C VAL A 236 -7.52 -8.22 -5.17
N TYR A 237 -6.82 -9.18 -4.58
CA TYR A 237 -5.43 -9.03 -4.22
C TYR A 237 -4.64 -10.33 -4.34
N ASP A 238 -3.40 -10.21 -4.81
CA ASP A 238 -2.40 -11.27 -4.91
C ASP A 238 -1.24 -10.93 -3.98
N VAL A 239 -0.88 -11.87 -3.11
CA VAL A 239 0.23 -11.75 -2.18
C VAL A 239 1.27 -12.79 -2.54
N ARG A 240 2.54 -12.41 -2.66
CA ARG A 240 3.63 -13.34 -2.96
C ARG A 240 4.84 -13.14 -2.06
N ARG A 241 5.39 -14.23 -1.55
CA ARG A 241 6.69 -14.28 -0.86
C ARG A 241 7.80 -14.57 -1.86
N SER A 242 8.92 -13.86 -1.73
CA SER A 242 10.11 -14.16 -2.52
C SER A 242 11.40 -13.77 -1.79
N SER A 243 12.54 -14.23 -2.31
CA SER A 243 13.87 -13.78 -1.86
C SER A 243 14.34 -12.49 -2.54
N SER A 244 13.54 -11.93 -3.44
CA SER A 244 13.88 -10.77 -4.26
C SER A 244 13.12 -9.52 -3.79
N SER A 245 13.80 -8.38 -3.78
CA SER A 245 13.14 -7.09 -3.55
C SER A 245 12.34 -6.59 -4.76
N ARG A 246 12.46 -7.26 -5.91
CA ARG A 246 11.74 -6.88 -7.14
C ARG A 246 10.33 -7.44 -7.11
N HIS A 247 9.35 -6.55 -7.07
CA HIS A 247 7.94 -6.92 -7.16
C HIS A 247 7.67 -7.66 -8.48
N PRO A 248 7.09 -8.87 -8.44
CA PRO A 248 6.58 -9.54 -9.63
C PRO A 248 5.56 -8.62 -10.31
N HIS A 249 5.67 -8.42 -11.62
CA HIS A 249 4.72 -7.59 -12.38
C HIS A 249 4.59 -6.15 -11.88
N TRP A 250 5.68 -5.54 -11.37
CA TRP A 250 5.66 -4.16 -10.88
C TRP A 250 5.00 -3.20 -11.87
N LYS A 251 3.96 -2.48 -11.42
CA LYS A 251 3.17 -1.52 -12.21
C LYS A 251 2.49 -2.11 -13.46
N ARG A 252 2.51 -3.43 -13.65
CA ARG A 252 1.72 -4.07 -14.70
C ARG A 252 0.30 -4.25 -14.18
N GLN A 253 -0.66 -3.86 -15.01
CA GLN A 253 -2.09 -3.89 -14.70
C GLN A 253 -2.69 -5.25 -15.09
N GLU A 254 -2.04 -6.31 -14.63
CA GLU A 254 -2.41 -7.71 -14.87
C GLU A 254 -2.37 -8.45 -13.53
N MET A 255 -3.38 -9.31 -13.30
CA MET A 255 -3.49 -10.16 -12.13
C MET A 255 -4.04 -11.51 -12.57
#